data_AF-A0A7M4A9H4-F1
#
_entry.id   AF-A0A7M4A9H4-F1
#
_cell.length_a   1.000
_cell.length_b   1.000
_cell.length_c   1.000
_cell.angle_alpha   90.00
_cell.angle_beta   90.00
_cell.angle_gamma   90.00
#
_symmetry.space_group_name_H-M   'P 1'
#
loop_
_entity.id
_entity.type
_entity.pdbx_description
1 polymer ?
#
loop_
_entity_poly.entity_id
_entity_poly.type
_entity_poly.pdbx_seq_one_letter_code
_entity_poly.pdbx_strand_id
1 'polypeptide(L)'
;EEYDSDFNKRRKEALELIQKYPDEHNLPDKNFKGRVKAALLSLEKSGNGRQSDLERRFQLELHKMKDIYELTLLGEQIAEENPLRGIRRFEEAIETGYFKGREVDRLRDTQRAVFVSQSVNIPVKDRRTLKNLGLKPLILVDTNILIHALKDDLLQEISNDDFGSFDWSVERSFHMMLRRQGGKETFLSIPPAALGEFKNRTKSPDVVLNLFHDVYIDRKEWKKKITSKFLKERVTKICESFSTWPQEKYSKERNNIPLEEFLEKHEKIFDLVDEQKRRRSEEIPPRTEINGKDIYPERGDMDIMCDAALLASSPLQEIGSILVATRDSDFRLVSRALEEEYGFGVVSDAQQLNSRIR
;
A
#
# COMPACT_ATOMS: atom_id res chain seq x y z
N GLU A 1 29.13 -26.83 -3.69
CA GLU A 1 29.58 -25.53 -3.17
C GLU A 1 28.76 -24.37 -3.73
N GLU A 2 28.58 -24.25 -5.05
CA GLU A 2 27.80 -23.16 -5.67
C GLU A 2 26.28 -23.20 -5.36
N TYR A 3 25.69 -24.39 -5.22
CA TYR A 3 24.29 -24.57 -4.79
C TYR A 3 24.05 -24.13 -3.34
N ASP A 4 25.06 -24.32 -2.49
CA ASP A 4 24.99 -24.00 -1.04
C ASP A 4 25.19 -22.50 -0.80
N SER A 5 25.98 -21.83 -1.65
CA SER A 5 26.15 -20.37 -1.58
C SER A 5 24.88 -19.62 -2.01
N ASP A 6 24.21 -20.04 -3.08
CA ASP A 6 22.94 -19.43 -3.53
C ASP A 6 21.79 -19.70 -2.53
N PHE A 7 21.74 -20.91 -1.96
CA PHE A 7 20.78 -21.23 -0.90
C PHE A 7 20.98 -20.35 0.35
N ASN A 8 22.23 -20.22 0.82
CA ASN A 8 22.53 -19.39 1.99
C ASN A 8 22.29 -17.90 1.71
N LYS A 9 22.53 -17.43 0.47
CA LYS A 9 22.22 -16.06 0.03
C LYS A 9 20.71 -15.77 0.13
N ARG A 10 19.87 -16.61 -0.49
CA ARG A 10 18.39 -16.45 -0.44
C ARG A 10 17.86 -16.49 0.99
N ARG A 11 18.43 -17.36 1.82
CA ARG A 11 18.06 -17.48 3.23
C ARG A 11 18.47 -16.24 4.03
N LYS A 12 19.62 -15.64 3.73
CA LYS A 12 20.08 -14.39 4.33
C LYS A 12 19.14 -13.23 3.97
N GLU A 13 18.79 -13.11 2.69
CA GLU A 13 17.83 -12.11 2.19
C GLU A 13 16.45 -12.26 2.85
N ALA A 14 15.94 -13.50 2.96
CA ALA A 14 14.66 -13.76 3.64
C ALA A 14 14.70 -13.37 5.13
N LEU A 15 15.78 -13.71 5.84
CA LEU A 15 15.96 -13.34 7.24
C LEU A 15 16.06 -11.82 7.43
N GLU A 16 16.68 -11.11 6.48
CA GLU A 16 16.78 -9.65 6.48
C GLU A 16 15.42 -8.99 6.23
N LEU A 17 14.58 -9.55 5.36
CA LEU A 17 13.22 -9.07 5.15
C LEU A 17 12.38 -9.22 6.42
N ILE A 18 12.41 -10.39 7.05
CA ILE A 18 11.56 -10.65 8.23
C ILE A 18 12.04 -9.97 9.51
N GLN A 19 13.27 -9.45 9.58
CA GLN A 19 13.81 -8.86 10.80
C GLN A 19 12.94 -7.73 11.36
N LYS A 20 12.32 -6.94 10.47
CA LYS A 20 11.42 -5.82 10.81
C LYS A 20 9.94 -6.22 10.84
N TYR A 21 9.62 -7.49 10.60
CA TYR A 21 8.26 -8.01 10.62
C TYR A 21 7.49 -7.68 11.91
N PRO A 22 8.08 -7.78 13.12
CA PRO A 22 7.36 -7.38 14.33
C PRO A 22 7.02 -5.88 14.36
N ASP A 23 7.94 -5.04 13.88
CA ASP A 23 7.74 -3.57 13.84
C ASP A 23 6.69 -3.18 12.80
N GLU A 24 6.65 -3.89 11.68
CA GLU A 24 5.67 -3.67 10.61
C GLU A 24 4.23 -3.98 11.04
N HIS A 25 4.07 -4.90 11.97
CA HIS A 25 2.78 -5.45 12.35
C HIS A 25 2.40 -5.20 13.81
N ASN A 26 3.16 -4.34 14.49
CA ASN A 26 2.99 -4.04 15.91
C ASN A 26 2.92 -5.32 16.77
N LEU A 27 3.74 -6.32 16.42
CA LEU A 27 3.83 -7.58 17.14
C LEU A 27 4.94 -7.50 18.21
N PRO A 28 4.86 -8.33 19.26
CA PRO A 28 5.92 -8.42 20.26
C PRO A 28 7.28 -8.73 19.61
N ASP A 29 8.28 -7.90 19.90
CA ASP A 29 9.62 -8.00 19.34
C ASP A 29 10.53 -8.96 20.13
N LYS A 30 10.23 -9.14 21.42
CA LYS A 30 11.00 -9.98 22.35
C LYS A 30 11.17 -11.39 21.79
N ASN A 31 12.41 -11.88 21.82
CA ASN A 31 12.89 -13.15 21.25
C ASN A 31 12.92 -13.24 19.72
N PHE A 32 11.95 -12.69 18.99
CA PHE A 32 11.92 -12.80 17.52
C PHE A 32 13.13 -12.12 16.88
N LYS A 33 13.33 -10.82 17.13
CA LYS A 33 14.44 -10.06 16.54
C LYS A 33 15.80 -10.64 16.94
N GLY A 34 15.93 -11.09 18.18
CA GLY A 34 17.14 -11.74 18.69
C GLY A 34 17.46 -13.05 17.96
N ARG A 35 16.45 -13.90 17.72
CA ARG A 35 16.61 -15.16 16.98
C ARG A 35 16.96 -14.92 15.51
N VAL A 36 16.29 -13.97 14.85
CA VAL A 36 16.61 -13.59 13.46
C VAL A 36 18.04 -13.06 13.36
N LYS A 37 18.44 -12.16 14.27
CA LYS A 37 19.81 -11.62 14.32
C LYS A 37 20.84 -12.72 14.56
N ALA A 38 20.56 -13.68 15.46
CA ALA A 38 21.45 -14.83 15.69
C ALA A 38 21.58 -15.73 14.44
N ALA A 39 20.47 -15.97 13.73
CA ALA A 39 20.49 -16.74 12.48
C ALA A 39 21.29 -16.04 11.38
N LEU A 40 21.14 -14.72 11.22
CA LEU A 40 21.93 -13.90 10.30
C LEU A 40 23.42 -13.96 10.63
N LEU A 41 23.78 -13.77 11.89
CA LEU A 41 25.17 -13.87 12.35
C LEU A 41 25.77 -15.26 12.11
N SER A 42 24.96 -16.33 12.20
CA SER A 42 25.41 -17.68 11.88
C SER A 42 25.73 -17.85 10.39
N LEU A 43 24.95 -17.22 9.51
CA LEU A 43 25.17 -17.25 8.06
C LEU A 43 26.34 -16.35 7.63
N GLU A 44 26.55 -15.23 8.31
CA GLU A 44 27.68 -14.33 8.07
C GLU A 44 29.02 -14.96 8.47
N LYS A 45 29.06 -15.71 9.59
CA LYS A 45 30.27 -16.43 10.03
C LYS A 45 30.70 -17.54 9.08
N SER A 46 29.80 -18.08 8.27
CA SER A 46 30.12 -19.08 7.24
C SER A 46 30.56 -18.47 5.91
N GLY A 47 30.41 -17.16 5.70
CA GLY A 47 30.70 -16.50 4.42
C GLY A 47 32.02 -15.75 4.42
N ASN A 48 32.99 -16.20 3.61
CA ASN A 48 34.27 -15.52 3.35
C ASN A 48 34.18 -14.57 2.14
N GLY A 49 33.23 -13.63 2.13
CA GLY A 49 33.00 -12.70 1.01
C GLY A 49 33.24 -11.24 1.35
N ARG A 50 33.53 -10.42 0.33
CA ARG A 50 33.70 -8.96 0.44
C ARG A 50 32.55 -8.26 1.17
N GLN A 51 31.31 -8.68 0.91
CA GLN A 51 30.13 -8.16 1.60
C GLN A 51 30.21 -8.39 3.13
N SER A 52 30.63 -9.58 3.56
CA SER A 52 30.81 -9.94 4.99
C SER A 52 31.88 -9.05 5.65
N ASP A 53 32.94 -8.73 4.92
CA ASP A 53 34.00 -7.83 5.39
C ASP A 53 33.53 -6.39 5.54
N LEU A 54 32.80 -5.85 4.56
CA LEU A 54 32.22 -4.50 4.63
C LEU A 54 31.27 -4.37 5.83
N GLU A 55 30.43 -5.37 6.05
CA GLU A 55 29.50 -5.40 7.18
C GLU A 55 30.21 -5.45 8.53
N ARG A 56 31.23 -6.31 8.65
CA ARG A 56 32.04 -6.41 9.86
C ARG A 56 32.74 -5.09 10.15
N ARG A 57 33.30 -4.43 9.12
CA ARG A 57 33.91 -3.11 9.25
C ARG A 57 32.90 -2.06 9.68
N PHE A 58 31.72 -2.03 9.07
CA PHE A 58 30.66 -1.09 9.43
C PHE A 58 30.25 -1.24 10.90
N GLN A 59 30.06 -2.48 11.38
CA GLN A 59 29.72 -2.76 12.77
C GLN A 59 30.84 -2.39 13.74
N LEU A 60 32.10 -2.65 13.39
CA LEU A 60 33.25 -2.23 14.18
C LEU A 60 33.32 -0.71 14.29
N GLU A 61 33.11 -0.01 13.18
CA GLU A 61 33.14 1.44 13.11
C GLU A 61 32.00 2.06 13.94
N LEU A 62 30.79 1.51 13.80
CA LEU A 62 29.60 1.96 14.53
C LEU A 62 29.77 1.85 16.05
N HIS A 63 30.38 0.76 16.54
CA HIS A 63 30.47 0.50 17.98
C HIS A 63 31.74 1.03 18.65
N LYS A 64 32.88 1.04 17.94
CA LYS A 64 34.19 1.35 18.55
C LYS A 64 34.66 2.78 18.27
N MET A 65 34.74 3.13 17.00
CA MET A 65 35.41 4.35 16.55
C MET A 65 34.43 5.52 16.40
N LYS A 66 33.21 5.22 15.94
CA LYS A 66 32.11 6.16 15.70
C LYS A 66 32.49 7.26 14.70
N ASP A 67 33.30 6.95 13.69
CA ASP A 67 33.60 7.90 12.62
C ASP A 67 32.47 7.92 11.57
N ILE A 68 31.82 9.07 11.44
CA ILE A 68 30.72 9.28 10.49
C ILE A 68 31.21 9.21 9.05
N TYR A 69 32.45 9.65 8.77
CA TYR A 69 32.99 9.64 7.42
C TYR A 69 33.21 8.21 6.93
N GLU A 70 33.84 7.38 7.76
CA GLU A 70 34.07 5.96 7.43
C GLU A 70 32.74 5.19 7.36
N LEU A 71 31.77 5.47 8.26
CA LEU A 71 30.43 4.90 8.15
C LEU A 71 29.71 5.28 6.85
N THR A 72 29.90 6.51 6.39
CA THR A 72 29.34 6.96 5.10
C THR A 72 29.96 6.18 3.95
N LEU A 73 31.29 6.10 3.88
CA LEU A 73 31.99 5.37 2.83
C LEU A 73 31.61 3.88 2.80
N LEU A 74 31.58 3.22 3.97
CA LEU A 74 31.21 1.82 4.08
C LEU A 74 29.73 1.59 3.73
N GLY A 75 28.83 2.49 4.16
CA GLY A 75 27.41 2.40 3.83
C GLY A 75 27.14 2.57 2.34
N GLU A 76 27.85 3.48 1.67
CA GLU A 76 27.80 3.65 0.20
C GLU A 76 28.28 2.39 -0.52
N GLN A 77 29.43 1.83 -0.13
CA GLN A 77 29.94 0.58 -0.71
C GLN A 77 28.99 -0.60 -0.51
N ILE A 78 28.35 -0.69 0.66
CA ILE A 78 27.31 -1.71 0.91
C ILE A 78 26.09 -1.46 0.01
N ALA A 79 25.70 -0.20 -0.21
CA ALA A 79 24.58 0.15 -1.08
C ALA A 79 24.84 -0.14 -2.56
N GLU A 80 26.09 -0.06 -3.02
CA GLU A 80 26.49 -0.48 -4.37
C GLU A 80 26.27 -1.99 -4.59
N GLU A 81 26.53 -2.82 -3.58
CA GLU A 81 26.31 -4.27 -3.66
C GLU A 81 24.85 -4.66 -3.39
N ASN A 82 24.22 -4.02 -2.40
CA ASN A 82 22.81 -4.22 -2.04
C ASN A 82 22.21 -2.90 -1.53
N PRO A 83 21.45 -2.18 -2.37
CA PRO A 83 20.90 -0.86 -2.03
C PRO A 83 20.10 -0.82 -0.73
N LEU A 84 19.17 -1.78 -0.59
CA LEU A 84 18.28 -1.84 0.58
C LEU A 84 19.08 -2.02 1.86
N ARG A 85 20.10 -2.87 1.83
CA ARG A 85 20.98 -3.15 2.96
C ARG A 85 21.78 -1.92 3.37
N GLY A 86 22.39 -1.23 2.41
CA GLY A 86 23.16 -0.01 2.68
C GLY A 86 22.31 1.07 3.36
N ILE A 87 21.10 1.29 2.85
CA ILE A 87 20.16 2.27 3.44
C ILE A 87 19.76 1.87 4.86
N ARG A 88 19.49 0.58 5.11
CA ARG A 88 19.15 0.08 6.45
C ARG A 88 20.29 0.24 7.46
N ARG A 89 21.54 0.15 7.03
CA ARG A 89 22.70 0.38 7.91
C ARG A 89 22.75 1.81 8.43
N PHE A 90 22.37 2.80 7.61
CA PHE A 90 22.21 4.17 8.09
C PHE A 90 21.06 4.32 9.08
N GLU A 91 19.93 3.62 8.88
CA GLU A 91 18.85 3.60 9.88
C GLU A 91 19.31 3.02 11.22
N GLU A 92 20.00 1.89 11.19
CA GLU A 92 20.57 1.26 12.39
C GLU A 92 21.51 2.25 13.12
N ALA A 93 22.39 2.91 12.38
CA ALA A 93 23.30 3.90 12.95
C ALA A 93 22.55 5.06 13.63
N ILE A 94 21.50 5.58 13.01
CA ILE A 94 20.64 6.64 13.58
C ILE A 94 19.90 6.15 14.83
N GLU A 95 19.37 4.93 14.80
CA GLU A 95 18.57 4.34 15.89
C GLU A 95 19.42 3.93 17.11
N THR A 96 20.73 3.71 16.96
CA THR A 96 21.62 3.36 18.09
C THR A 96 21.67 4.42 19.19
N GLY A 97 21.41 5.69 18.86
CA GLY A 97 21.56 6.81 19.76
C GLY A 97 23.02 7.17 20.11
N TYR A 98 24.01 6.58 19.41
CA TYR A 98 25.42 6.91 19.60
C TYR A 98 25.78 8.30 19.10
N PHE A 99 25.10 8.77 18.07
CA PHE A 99 25.28 10.09 17.43
C PHE A 99 24.22 11.07 17.91
N LYS A 100 24.54 12.38 17.93
CA LYS A 100 23.58 13.41 18.37
C LYS A 100 23.64 14.69 17.52
N GLY A 101 22.51 15.39 17.44
CA GLY A 101 22.40 16.68 16.75
C GLY A 101 22.85 16.60 15.30
N ARG A 102 23.82 17.45 14.91
CA ARG A 102 24.33 17.56 13.53
C ARG A 102 24.87 16.25 12.95
N GLU A 103 25.32 15.33 13.80
CA GLU A 103 25.81 14.02 13.36
C GLU A 103 24.68 13.14 12.82
N VAL A 104 23.52 13.17 13.49
CA VAL A 104 22.31 12.46 13.06
C VAL A 104 21.77 13.08 11.78
N ASP A 105 21.79 14.42 11.69
CA ASP A 105 21.35 15.12 10.48
C ASP A 105 22.22 14.72 9.28
N ARG A 106 23.54 14.65 9.45
CA ARG A 106 24.46 14.16 8.40
C ARG A 106 24.15 12.73 7.97
N LEU A 107 23.94 11.81 8.92
CA LEU A 107 23.60 10.43 8.60
C LEU A 107 22.27 10.33 7.85
N ARG A 108 21.27 11.16 8.19
CA ARG A 108 19.99 11.24 7.48
C ARG A 108 20.15 11.79 6.07
N ASP A 109 20.96 12.83 5.89
CA ASP A 109 21.22 13.42 4.58
C ASP A 109 21.95 12.42 3.67
N THR A 110 22.97 11.73 4.19
CA THR A 110 23.64 10.63 3.48
C THR A 110 22.67 9.52 3.13
N GLN A 111 21.84 9.06 4.08
CA GLN A 111 20.84 8.03 3.83
C GLN A 111 19.90 8.42 2.68
N ARG A 112 19.43 9.67 2.66
CA ARG A 112 18.57 10.19 1.60
C ARG A 112 19.30 10.27 0.26
N ALA A 113 20.55 10.72 0.24
CA ALA A 113 21.36 10.77 -0.98
C ALA A 113 21.56 9.38 -1.60
N VAL A 114 21.89 8.38 -0.77
CA VAL A 114 22.04 6.98 -1.19
C VAL A 114 20.71 6.40 -1.67
N PHE A 115 19.60 6.72 -1.00
CA PHE A 115 18.29 6.29 -1.48
C PHE A 115 17.95 6.90 -2.85
N VAL A 116 18.18 8.19 -3.04
CA VAL A 116 17.89 8.86 -4.32
C VAL A 116 18.69 8.22 -5.46
N SER A 117 20.00 7.97 -5.25
CA SER A 117 20.85 7.37 -6.28
C SER A 117 20.49 5.92 -6.62
N GLN A 118 19.98 5.16 -5.65
CA GLN A 118 19.63 3.75 -5.83
C GLN A 118 18.13 3.47 -5.95
N SER A 119 17.27 4.50 -5.92
CA SER A 119 15.81 4.33 -5.84
C SER A 119 15.22 3.51 -6.99
N VAL A 120 15.83 3.58 -8.18
CA VAL A 120 15.45 2.81 -9.37
C VAL A 120 15.64 1.31 -9.19
N ASN A 121 16.53 0.89 -8.29
CA ASN A 121 16.86 -0.51 -8.03
C ASN A 121 16.05 -1.12 -6.87
N ILE A 122 15.19 -0.34 -6.20
CA ILE A 122 14.44 -0.78 -5.02
C ILE A 122 12.94 -0.71 -5.32
N PRO A 123 12.22 -1.83 -5.40
CA PRO A 123 10.78 -1.82 -5.60
C PRO A 123 10.06 -1.29 -4.36
N VAL A 124 8.86 -0.72 -4.53
CA VAL A 124 8.11 -0.12 -3.42
C VAL A 124 7.82 -1.10 -2.27
N LYS A 125 7.54 -2.38 -2.58
CA LYS A 125 7.28 -3.42 -1.58
C LYS A 125 8.38 -3.58 -0.53
N ASP A 126 9.63 -3.32 -0.91
CA ASP A 126 10.78 -3.46 -0.01
C ASP A 126 11.04 -2.20 0.84
N ARG A 127 10.44 -1.06 0.45
CA ARG A 127 10.66 0.25 1.07
C ARG A 127 9.86 0.49 2.33
N ARG A 128 8.82 -0.32 2.59
CA ARG A 128 7.95 -0.20 3.78
C ARG A 128 8.75 -0.21 5.09
N THR A 129 9.91 -0.87 5.08
CA THR A 129 10.82 -0.94 6.21
C THR A 129 11.64 0.33 6.48
N LEU A 130 11.68 1.27 5.53
CA LEU A 130 12.54 2.46 5.54
C LEU A 130 11.79 3.66 6.13
N LYS A 131 11.90 3.86 7.44
CA LYS A 131 11.11 4.84 8.20
C LYS A 131 11.68 6.25 8.15
N ASN A 132 13.01 6.39 8.04
CA ASN A 132 13.67 7.69 8.17
C ASN A 132 13.63 8.56 6.90
N LEU A 133 13.20 7.99 5.78
CA LEU A 133 13.22 8.65 4.47
C LEU A 133 12.02 9.58 4.22
N GLY A 134 10.95 9.48 5.02
CA GLY A 134 9.74 10.28 4.81
C GLY A 134 9.01 9.96 3.49
N LEU A 135 9.10 8.71 3.04
CA LEU A 135 8.42 8.25 1.84
C LEU A 135 6.91 8.22 2.08
N LYS A 136 6.14 8.63 1.07
CA LYS A 136 4.68 8.76 1.17
C LYS A 136 3.99 7.49 0.65
N PRO A 137 2.87 7.06 1.26
CA PRO A 137 2.08 5.98 0.68
C PRO A 137 1.31 6.47 -0.56
N LEU A 138 1.14 5.56 -1.52
CA LEU A 138 0.22 5.71 -2.64
C LEU A 138 -1.03 4.88 -2.36
N ILE A 139 -2.19 5.53 -2.32
CA ILE A 139 -3.47 4.92 -2.01
C ILE A 139 -4.30 4.79 -3.29
N LEU A 140 -4.64 3.56 -3.64
CA LEU A 140 -5.54 3.20 -4.72
C LEU A 140 -6.97 3.20 -4.22
N VAL A 141 -7.83 4.01 -4.82
CA VAL A 141 -9.20 4.24 -4.34
C VAL A 141 -10.18 3.40 -5.12
N ASP A 142 -10.87 2.51 -4.42
CA ASP A 142 -11.92 1.65 -4.97
C ASP A 142 -13.20 2.43 -5.34
N THR A 143 -14.00 1.90 -6.27
CA THR A 143 -15.27 2.47 -6.74
C THR A 143 -16.24 2.74 -5.60
N ASN A 144 -16.33 1.84 -4.63
CA ASN A 144 -17.23 2.00 -3.48
C ASN A 144 -16.94 3.32 -2.74
N ILE A 145 -15.67 3.66 -2.53
CA ILE A 145 -15.26 4.90 -1.86
C ILE A 145 -15.65 6.13 -2.68
N LEU A 146 -15.49 6.07 -4.01
CA LEU A 146 -15.89 7.15 -4.92
C LEU A 146 -17.41 7.36 -4.93
N ILE A 147 -18.18 6.27 -4.92
CA ILE A 147 -19.65 6.31 -4.85
C ILE A 147 -20.10 6.95 -3.53
N HIS A 148 -19.51 6.57 -2.39
CA HIS A 148 -19.82 7.22 -1.11
C HIS A 148 -19.49 8.72 -1.13
N ALA A 149 -18.33 9.10 -1.66
CA ALA A 149 -17.96 10.51 -1.79
C ALA A 149 -18.96 11.29 -2.67
N LEU A 150 -19.48 10.68 -3.74
CA LEU A 150 -20.52 11.29 -4.57
C LEU A 150 -21.85 11.36 -3.86
N LYS A 151 -22.27 10.31 -3.14
CA LYS A 151 -23.51 10.33 -2.35
C LYS A 151 -23.50 11.51 -1.38
N ASP A 152 -22.40 11.70 -0.67
CA ASP A 152 -22.27 12.78 0.32
C ASP A 152 -22.27 14.17 -0.31
N ASP A 153 -21.53 14.38 -1.40
CA ASP A 153 -21.51 15.65 -2.13
C ASP A 153 -22.91 16.00 -2.70
N LEU A 154 -23.70 15.01 -3.16
CA LEU A 154 -25.05 15.23 -3.69
C LEU A 154 -26.09 15.45 -2.58
N LEU A 155 -25.99 14.75 -1.46
CA LEU A 155 -26.88 14.95 -0.31
C LEU A 155 -26.72 16.36 0.28
N GLN A 156 -25.50 16.89 0.31
CA GLN A 156 -25.24 18.28 0.72
C GLN A 156 -25.93 19.30 -0.21
N GLU A 157 -26.04 19.01 -1.50
CA GLU A 157 -26.74 19.90 -2.44
C GLU A 157 -28.26 19.86 -2.26
N ILE A 158 -28.81 18.68 -1.96
CA ILE A 158 -30.26 18.47 -1.85
C ILE A 158 -30.78 19.01 -0.52
N SER A 159 -30.04 18.81 0.57
CA SER A 159 -30.39 19.28 1.91
C SER A 159 -30.30 20.81 1.97
N ASN A 160 -31.42 21.51 2.17
CA ASN A 160 -31.44 22.99 2.32
C ASN A 160 -31.01 23.47 3.71
N ASP A 161 -30.75 22.56 4.65
CA ASP A 161 -30.25 22.90 5.98
C ASP A 161 -28.73 22.80 6.02
N ASP A 162 -28.07 23.80 6.60
CA ASP A 162 -26.66 23.76 7.03
C ASP A 162 -26.38 22.60 8.03
N PHE A 163 -27.42 21.88 8.45
CA PHE A 163 -27.41 20.64 9.21
C PHE A 163 -27.50 19.40 8.30
N GLY A 164 -26.69 19.32 7.25
CA GLY A 164 -26.54 18.11 6.42
C GLY A 164 -26.15 16.90 7.27
N SER A 165 -27.15 16.22 7.84
CA SER A 165 -27.14 15.06 8.72
C SER A 165 -25.82 14.82 9.46
N PHE A 166 -25.83 15.15 10.75
CA PHE A 166 -24.78 14.87 11.75
C PHE A 166 -24.48 13.37 11.97
N ASP A 167 -24.78 12.48 11.02
CA ASP A 167 -24.37 11.09 11.11
C ASP A 167 -22.92 10.97 10.62
N TRP A 168 -22.00 11.11 11.57
CA TRP A 168 -20.58 10.77 11.42
C TRP A 168 -20.44 9.26 11.28
N SER A 169 -21.01 8.67 10.23
CA SER A 169 -20.79 7.27 9.94
C SER A 169 -19.29 7.05 9.70
N VAL A 170 -18.78 5.88 10.11
CA VAL A 170 -17.41 5.45 9.80
C VAL A 170 -17.15 5.61 8.30
N GLU A 171 -18.19 5.43 7.48
CA GLU A 171 -18.13 5.54 6.04
C GLU A 171 -17.80 6.94 5.54
N ARG A 172 -18.52 7.92 6.10
CA ARG A 172 -18.36 9.35 5.81
C ARG A 172 -17.00 9.86 6.27
N SER A 173 -16.53 9.37 7.42
CA SER A 173 -15.22 9.76 7.96
C SER A 173 -14.05 9.34 7.06
N PHE A 174 -14.14 8.18 6.40
CA PHE A 174 -13.01 7.59 5.68
C PHE A 174 -12.67 8.30 4.36
N HIS A 175 -13.65 8.49 3.47
CA HIS A 175 -13.41 9.16 2.19
C HIS A 175 -13.09 10.66 2.39
N MET A 176 -13.69 11.30 3.41
CA MET A 176 -13.32 12.67 3.81
C MET A 176 -11.87 12.75 4.29
N MET A 177 -11.41 11.77 5.06
CA MET A 177 -10.02 11.72 5.50
C MET A 177 -9.06 11.51 4.33
N LEU A 178 -9.38 10.60 3.41
CA LEU A 178 -8.61 10.40 2.18
C LEU A 178 -8.46 11.72 1.40
N ARG A 179 -9.57 12.44 1.14
CA ARG A 179 -9.53 13.76 0.46
C ARG A 179 -8.68 14.80 1.18
N ARG A 180 -8.70 14.82 2.52
CA ARG A 180 -7.90 15.77 3.33
C ARG A 180 -6.40 15.48 3.32
N GLN A 181 -6.03 14.20 3.24
CA GLN A 181 -4.64 13.74 3.26
C GLN A 181 -4.00 13.70 1.87
N GLY A 182 -4.82 13.51 0.83
CA GLY A 182 -4.39 13.51 -0.57
C GLY A 182 -3.61 14.76 -0.95
N GLY A 183 -2.39 14.56 -1.45
CA GLY A 183 -1.49 15.63 -1.89
C GLY A 183 -0.64 16.25 -0.78
N LYS A 184 -0.84 15.87 0.49
CA LYS A 184 -0.01 16.29 1.63
C LYS A 184 0.91 15.17 2.07
N GLU A 185 0.40 14.28 2.90
CA GLU A 185 1.13 13.14 3.47
C GLU A 185 0.97 11.88 2.61
N THR A 186 -0.02 11.84 1.71
CA THR A 186 -0.32 10.67 0.89
C THR A 186 -0.59 11.04 -0.56
N PHE A 187 -0.31 10.11 -1.47
CA PHE A 187 -0.76 10.18 -2.86
C PHE A 187 -2.04 9.38 -3.03
N LEU A 188 -2.93 9.85 -3.91
CA LEU A 188 -4.19 9.20 -4.24
C LEU A 188 -4.24 8.92 -5.73
N SER A 189 -4.73 7.74 -6.09
CA SER A 189 -4.95 7.36 -7.48
C SER A 189 -6.22 6.51 -7.57
N ILE A 190 -6.98 6.68 -8.65
CA ILE A 190 -8.13 5.83 -8.95
C ILE A 190 -7.69 4.79 -9.97
N PRO A 191 -7.69 3.48 -9.67
CA PRO A 191 -7.37 2.46 -10.67
C PRO A 191 -8.26 2.58 -11.92
N PRO A 192 -7.77 2.25 -13.13
CA PRO A 192 -8.56 2.32 -14.35
C PRO A 192 -9.87 1.52 -14.30
N ALA A 193 -9.86 0.33 -13.68
CA ALA A 193 -11.05 -0.48 -13.48
C ALA A 193 -12.08 0.26 -12.61
N ALA A 194 -11.63 0.78 -11.46
CA ALA A 194 -12.47 1.53 -10.54
C ALA A 194 -13.06 2.81 -11.18
N LEU A 195 -12.26 3.51 -11.99
CA LEU A 195 -12.69 4.71 -12.72
C LEU A 195 -13.74 4.39 -13.78
N GLY A 196 -13.54 3.29 -14.53
CA GLY A 196 -14.49 2.83 -15.54
C GLY A 196 -15.83 2.44 -14.92
N GLU A 197 -15.78 1.70 -13.81
CA GLU A 197 -16.99 1.31 -13.08
C GLU A 197 -17.71 2.51 -12.48
N PHE A 198 -16.97 3.44 -11.85
CA PHE A 198 -17.51 4.67 -11.29
C PHE A 198 -18.26 5.47 -12.38
N LYS A 199 -17.63 5.71 -13.53
CA LYS A 199 -18.25 6.42 -14.66
C LYS A 199 -19.52 5.73 -15.17
N ASN A 200 -19.55 4.40 -15.21
CA ASN A 200 -20.75 3.65 -15.63
C ASN A 200 -21.88 3.77 -14.60
N ARG A 201 -21.57 3.65 -13.30
CA ARG A 201 -22.54 3.84 -12.20
C ARG A 201 -23.01 5.28 -12.05
N THR A 202 -22.30 6.25 -12.62
CA THR A 202 -22.67 7.69 -12.57
C THR A 202 -23.08 8.28 -13.91
N LYS A 203 -23.48 7.45 -14.88
CA LYS A 203 -23.76 7.88 -16.26
C LYS A 203 -24.98 8.79 -16.40
N SER A 204 -25.97 8.67 -15.52
CA SER A 204 -27.18 9.51 -15.54
C SER A 204 -27.75 9.73 -14.14
N PRO A 205 -28.50 10.83 -13.92
CA PRO A 205 -29.14 11.10 -12.63
C PRO A 205 -30.08 9.98 -12.17
N ASP A 206 -30.78 9.30 -13.08
CA ASP A 206 -31.68 8.20 -12.71
C ASP A 206 -30.91 6.97 -12.22
N VAL A 207 -29.76 6.65 -12.82
CA VAL A 207 -28.90 5.55 -12.37
C VAL A 207 -28.31 5.88 -11.00
N VAL A 208 -27.86 7.11 -10.80
CA VAL A 208 -27.29 7.55 -9.52
C VAL A 208 -28.35 7.55 -8.41
N LEU A 209 -29.60 7.92 -8.72
CA LEU A 209 -30.69 7.89 -7.76
C LEU A 209 -30.91 6.47 -7.19
N ASN A 210 -30.71 5.42 -7.99
CA ASN A 210 -30.83 4.03 -7.53
C ASN A 210 -29.75 3.64 -6.49
N LEU A 211 -28.64 4.39 -6.40
CA LEU A 211 -27.59 4.17 -5.40
C LEU A 211 -28.01 4.62 -3.99
N PHE A 212 -29.11 5.35 -3.86
CA PHE A 212 -29.70 5.82 -2.61
C PHE A 212 -30.89 4.97 -2.14
N HIS A 213 -30.89 3.67 -2.42
CA HIS A 213 -31.97 2.76 -2.03
C HIS A 213 -32.24 2.75 -0.51
N ASP A 214 -31.24 3.15 0.28
CA ASP A 214 -31.21 3.23 1.73
C ASP A 214 -31.61 4.60 2.31
N VAL A 215 -31.79 5.62 1.46
CA VAL A 215 -32.04 7.01 1.88
C VAL A 215 -33.26 7.58 1.16
N TYR A 216 -34.19 8.18 1.90
CA TYR A 216 -35.31 8.89 1.29
C TYR A 216 -34.83 10.14 0.55
N ILE A 217 -35.17 10.24 -0.74
CA ILE A 217 -34.88 11.41 -1.59
C ILE A 217 -36.17 11.87 -2.26
N ASP A 218 -36.51 13.16 -2.13
CA ASP A 218 -37.59 13.75 -2.90
C ASP A 218 -37.24 13.78 -4.39
N ARG A 219 -37.96 12.97 -5.19
CA ARG A 219 -37.75 12.85 -6.64
C ARG A 219 -37.99 14.16 -7.40
N LYS A 220 -38.85 15.06 -6.90
CA LYS A 220 -39.11 16.36 -7.51
C LYS A 220 -37.91 17.29 -7.31
N GLU A 221 -37.38 17.35 -6.08
CA GLU A 221 -36.16 18.12 -5.80
C GLU A 221 -34.94 17.54 -6.52
N TRP A 222 -34.80 16.21 -6.55
CA TRP A 222 -33.73 15.53 -7.30
C TRP A 222 -33.70 15.95 -8.76
N LYS A 223 -34.83 15.83 -9.47
CA LYS A 223 -34.92 16.21 -10.90
C LYS A 223 -34.68 17.70 -11.14
N LYS A 224 -34.99 18.55 -10.15
CA LYS A 224 -34.77 19.99 -10.22
C LYS A 224 -33.30 20.37 -10.03
N LYS A 225 -32.63 19.81 -9.02
CA LYS A 225 -31.24 20.16 -8.63
C LYS A 225 -30.20 19.34 -9.39
N ILE A 226 -30.41 18.02 -9.51
CA ILE A 226 -29.44 17.06 -10.05
C ILE A 226 -29.66 16.85 -11.55
N THR A 227 -29.28 17.84 -12.34
CA THR A 227 -29.28 17.74 -13.81
C THR A 227 -28.09 16.92 -14.32
N SER A 228 -28.17 16.38 -15.54
CA SER A 228 -27.05 15.64 -16.15
C SER A 228 -25.77 16.47 -16.27
N LYS A 229 -25.88 17.79 -16.46
CA LYS A 229 -24.73 18.71 -16.49
C LYS A 229 -24.11 18.83 -15.10
N PHE A 230 -24.94 19.12 -14.09
CA PHE A 230 -24.50 19.23 -12.70
C PHE A 230 -23.82 17.94 -12.20
N LEU A 231 -24.42 16.78 -12.50
CA LEU A 231 -23.86 15.49 -12.14
C LEU A 231 -22.47 15.28 -12.76
N LYS A 232 -22.30 15.58 -14.04
CA LYS A 232 -20.99 15.48 -14.71
C LYS A 232 -19.94 16.38 -14.05
N GLU A 233 -20.29 17.61 -13.70
CA GLU A 233 -19.39 18.53 -12.99
C GLU A 233 -18.98 17.97 -11.62
N ARG A 234 -19.92 17.40 -10.86
CA ARG A 234 -19.64 16.76 -9.57
C ARG A 234 -18.76 15.53 -9.70
N VAL A 235 -19.04 14.65 -10.65
CA VAL A 235 -18.22 13.46 -10.93
C VAL A 235 -16.78 13.85 -11.28
N THR A 236 -16.59 14.85 -12.13
CA THR A 236 -15.23 15.34 -12.47
C THR A 236 -14.50 15.87 -11.23
N LYS A 237 -15.14 16.70 -10.41
CA LYS A 237 -14.54 17.23 -9.17
C LYS A 237 -14.11 16.13 -8.20
N ILE A 238 -14.92 15.08 -8.09
CA ILE A 238 -14.59 13.92 -7.24
C ILE A 238 -13.35 13.21 -7.80
N CYS A 239 -13.35 12.88 -9.09
CA CYS A 239 -12.20 12.25 -9.74
C CYS A 239 -10.91 13.06 -9.53
N GLU A 240 -10.95 14.37 -9.71
CA GLU A 240 -9.80 15.27 -9.48
C GLU A 240 -9.33 15.22 -8.02
N SER A 241 -10.26 15.20 -7.06
CA SER A 241 -9.91 15.17 -5.63
C SER A 241 -9.23 13.87 -5.16
N PHE A 242 -9.38 12.78 -5.92
CA PHE A 242 -8.74 11.49 -5.65
C PHE A 242 -7.61 11.14 -6.64
N SER A 243 -7.19 12.10 -7.49
CA SER A 243 -6.16 11.88 -8.52
C SER A 243 -4.95 12.79 -8.31
N THR A 244 -4.27 12.63 -7.18
CA THR A 244 -3.01 13.37 -6.90
C THR A 244 -1.78 12.65 -7.44
N TRP A 245 -1.93 11.43 -7.96
CA TRP A 245 -0.89 10.66 -8.63
C TRP A 245 -1.29 10.32 -10.07
N PRO A 246 -0.36 10.45 -11.04
CA PRO A 246 -0.63 10.26 -12.47
C PRO A 246 -1.10 8.85 -12.82
N GLN A 247 -2.12 8.78 -13.68
CA GLN A 247 -2.68 7.54 -14.24
C GLN A 247 -1.79 6.92 -15.33
N GLU A 248 -0.88 7.70 -15.89
CA GLU A 248 0.03 7.28 -16.95
C GLU A 248 1.06 6.26 -16.47
N LYS A 249 1.19 6.08 -15.15
CA LYS A 249 2.10 5.12 -14.52
C LYS A 249 1.54 3.70 -14.40
N TYR A 250 0.29 3.47 -14.77
CA TYR A 250 -0.26 2.11 -14.85
C TYR A 250 0.19 1.48 -16.17
N SER A 251 1.01 0.42 -16.09
CA SER A 251 1.51 -0.30 -17.27
C SER A 251 0.52 -1.38 -17.72
N LYS A 252 0.56 -1.73 -19.01
CA LYS A 252 -0.16 -2.89 -19.57
C LYS A 252 0.45 -4.23 -19.16
N GLU A 253 1.62 -4.22 -18.52
CA GLU A 253 2.32 -5.43 -18.04
C GLU A 253 1.68 -6.12 -16.84
N ARG A 254 0.50 -5.66 -16.38
CA ARG A 254 -0.28 -6.28 -15.30
C ARG A 254 -0.61 -7.76 -15.53
N ASN A 255 -0.62 -8.22 -16.79
CA ASN A 255 -0.94 -9.60 -17.15
C ASN A 255 0.12 -10.62 -16.69
N ASN A 256 1.31 -10.18 -16.27
CA ASN A 256 2.38 -11.06 -15.80
C ASN A 256 2.28 -11.37 -14.29
N ILE A 257 1.28 -10.82 -13.59
CA ILE A 257 1.10 -11.04 -12.17
C ILE A 257 0.34 -12.36 -11.99
N PRO A 258 0.89 -13.35 -11.26
CA PRO A 258 0.28 -14.66 -11.09
C PRO A 258 -0.85 -14.60 -10.03
N LEU A 259 -1.87 -13.77 -10.28
CA LEU A 259 -2.98 -13.58 -9.35
C LEU A 259 -3.91 -14.80 -9.34
N GLU A 260 -4.08 -15.49 -10.47
CA GLU A 260 -4.93 -16.68 -10.56
C GLU A 260 -4.43 -17.81 -9.63
N GLU A 261 -3.12 -18.07 -9.61
CA GLU A 261 -2.50 -19.04 -8.69
C GLU A 261 -2.73 -18.67 -7.21
N PHE A 262 -2.67 -17.37 -6.91
CA PHE A 262 -2.96 -16.87 -5.56
C PHE A 262 -4.42 -17.10 -5.17
N LEU A 263 -5.37 -16.86 -6.07
CA LEU A 263 -6.79 -17.07 -5.82
C LEU A 263 -7.10 -18.55 -5.59
N GLU A 264 -6.51 -19.45 -6.38
CA GLU A 264 -6.63 -20.90 -6.19
C GLU A 264 -6.07 -21.37 -4.85
N LYS A 265 -4.88 -20.88 -4.48
CA LYS A 265 -4.25 -21.19 -3.18
C LYS A 265 -5.13 -20.76 -1.99
N HIS A 266 -5.95 -19.72 -2.16
CA HIS A 266 -6.84 -19.19 -1.14
C HIS A 266 -8.33 -19.49 -1.40
N GLU A 267 -8.65 -20.46 -2.27
CA GLU A 267 -10.03 -20.81 -2.69
C GLU A 267 -10.99 -20.93 -1.50
N LYS A 268 -10.57 -21.62 -0.43
CA LYS A 268 -11.39 -21.80 0.78
C LYS A 268 -11.81 -20.50 1.47
N ILE A 269 -10.99 -19.44 1.38
CA ILE A 269 -11.33 -18.13 1.96
C ILE A 269 -12.37 -17.45 1.07
N PHE A 270 -12.24 -17.57 -0.25
CA PHE A 270 -13.21 -17.04 -1.20
C PHE A 270 -14.53 -17.82 -1.22
N ASP A 271 -14.53 -19.10 -0.88
CA ASP A 271 -15.76 -19.87 -0.60
C ASP A 271 -16.53 -19.26 0.58
N LEU A 272 -15.83 -18.85 1.64
CA LEU A 272 -16.46 -18.16 2.78
C LEU A 272 -17.00 -16.78 2.40
N VAL A 273 -16.32 -16.06 1.51
CA VAL A 273 -16.83 -14.82 0.92
C VAL A 273 -18.14 -15.10 0.17
N ASP A 274 -18.15 -16.11 -0.70
CA ASP A 274 -19.33 -16.49 -1.48
C ASP A 274 -20.51 -16.82 -0.56
N GLU A 275 -20.29 -17.67 0.44
CA GLU A 275 -21.33 -17.99 1.42
C GLU A 275 -21.88 -16.74 2.12
N GLN A 276 -21.01 -15.80 2.50
CA GLN A 276 -21.44 -14.57 3.17
C GLN A 276 -22.21 -13.64 2.24
N LYS A 277 -21.78 -13.48 0.98
CA LYS A 277 -22.47 -12.64 -0.01
C LYS A 277 -23.85 -13.22 -0.34
N ARG A 278 -23.96 -14.54 -0.54
CA ARG A 278 -25.25 -15.23 -0.78
C ARG A 278 -26.23 -15.16 0.39
N ARG A 279 -25.74 -15.11 1.64
CA ARG A 279 -26.62 -14.96 2.82
C ARG A 279 -27.23 -13.56 2.93
N ARG A 280 -26.62 -12.55 2.29
CA ARG A 280 -27.02 -11.13 2.40
C ARG A 280 -27.79 -10.62 1.18
N SER A 281 -27.68 -11.29 0.05
CA SER A 281 -28.28 -10.87 -1.22
C SER A 281 -28.95 -12.05 -1.92
N GLU A 282 -30.16 -11.83 -2.44
CA GLU A 282 -30.84 -12.79 -3.32
C GLU A 282 -30.21 -12.84 -4.71
N GLU A 283 -29.54 -11.76 -5.14
CA GLU A 283 -28.75 -11.72 -6.36
C GLU A 283 -27.35 -12.27 -6.11
N ILE A 284 -26.91 -13.19 -6.98
CA ILE A 284 -25.55 -13.74 -6.98
C ILE A 284 -24.66 -12.74 -7.72
N PRO A 285 -23.71 -12.08 -7.04
CA PRO A 285 -22.78 -11.17 -7.70
C PRO A 285 -21.93 -11.90 -8.74
N PRO A 286 -21.52 -11.22 -9.83
CA PRO A 286 -20.62 -11.82 -10.82
C PRO A 286 -19.33 -12.35 -10.18
N ARG A 287 -18.70 -13.32 -10.85
CA ARG A 287 -17.46 -13.98 -10.41
C ARG A 287 -16.49 -14.08 -11.57
N THR A 288 -15.24 -14.38 -11.26
CA THR A 288 -14.26 -14.70 -12.29
C THR A 288 -14.18 -16.21 -12.47
N GLU A 289 -14.26 -16.67 -13.71
CA GLU A 289 -14.05 -18.07 -14.04
C GLU A 289 -12.53 -18.34 -14.14
N ILE A 290 -12.04 -19.23 -13.27
CA ILE A 290 -10.65 -19.68 -13.25
C ILE A 290 -10.69 -21.21 -13.35
N ASN A 291 -10.07 -21.78 -14.38
CA ASN A 291 -10.01 -23.23 -14.61
C ASN A 291 -11.39 -23.93 -14.55
N GLY A 292 -12.44 -23.27 -15.04
CA GLY A 292 -13.81 -23.79 -15.06
C GLY A 292 -14.54 -23.73 -13.71
N LYS A 293 -13.97 -23.04 -12.72
CA LYS A 293 -14.59 -22.75 -11.43
C LYS A 293 -14.84 -21.25 -11.28
N ASP A 294 -16.03 -20.91 -10.81
CA ASP A 294 -16.35 -19.52 -10.47
C ASP A 294 -15.80 -19.16 -9.10
N ILE A 295 -14.81 -18.28 -9.04
CA ILE A 295 -14.11 -17.86 -7.83
C ILE A 295 -14.23 -16.34 -7.67
N TYR A 296 -14.41 -15.86 -6.42
CA TYR A 296 -14.27 -14.43 -6.10
C TYR A 296 -12.79 -14.04 -6.12
N PRO A 297 -12.43 -12.83 -6.56
CA PRO A 297 -13.32 -11.68 -6.76
C PRO A 297 -13.75 -11.45 -8.21
N GLU A 298 -14.54 -10.39 -8.44
CA GLU A 298 -14.93 -9.96 -9.78
C GLU A 298 -13.71 -9.50 -10.60
N ARG A 299 -13.85 -9.50 -11.93
CA ARG A 299 -12.74 -9.11 -12.81
C ARG A 299 -12.23 -7.68 -12.54
N GLY A 300 -13.12 -6.76 -12.15
CA GLY A 300 -12.76 -5.40 -11.77
C GLY A 300 -11.84 -5.35 -10.56
N ASP A 301 -12.15 -6.14 -9.53
CA ASP A 301 -11.34 -6.25 -8.32
C ASP A 301 -9.99 -6.92 -8.59
N MET A 302 -9.97 -7.96 -9.44
CA MET A 302 -8.72 -8.58 -9.89
C MET A 302 -7.83 -7.58 -10.61
N ASP A 303 -8.39 -6.75 -11.49
CA ASP A 303 -7.65 -5.70 -12.19
C ASP A 303 -7.04 -4.69 -11.18
N ILE A 304 -7.76 -4.31 -10.12
CA ILE A 304 -7.24 -3.46 -9.04
C ILE A 304 -6.11 -4.15 -8.26
N MET A 305 -6.26 -5.44 -7.91
CA MET A 305 -5.21 -6.22 -7.24
C MET A 305 -3.93 -6.30 -8.09
N CYS A 306 -4.07 -6.56 -9.39
CA CYS A 306 -2.95 -6.58 -10.33
C CYS A 306 -2.29 -5.20 -10.44
N ASP A 307 -3.06 -4.13 -10.56
CA ASP A 307 -2.51 -2.77 -10.61
C ASP A 307 -1.73 -2.44 -9.31
N ALA A 308 -2.25 -2.82 -8.14
CA ALA A 308 -1.57 -2.64 -6.86
C ALA A 308 -0.25 -3.43 -6.77
N ALA A 309 -0.26 -4.70 -7.15
CA ALA A 309 0.90 -5.57 -7.16
C ALA A 309 1.99 -5.10 -8.14
N LEU A 310 1.58 -4.61 -9.32
CA LEU A 310 2.48 -4.01 -10.30
C LEU A 310 3.19 -2.78 -9.74
N LEU A 311 2.43 -1.85 -9.15
CA LEU A 311 2.97 -0.63 -8.55
C LEU A 311 3.89 -0.95 -7.35
N ALA A 312 3.53 -1.95 -6.55
CA ALA A 312 4.35 -2.39 -5.42
C ALA A 312 5.69 -3.01 -5.88
N SER A 313 5.69 -3.69 -7.03
CA SER A 313 6.90 -4.25 -7.63
C SER A 313 7.71 -3.23 -8.43
N SER A 314 7.17 -2.03 -8.66
CA SER A 314 7.83 -0.98 -9.43
C SER A 314 8.69 -0.07 -8.54
N PRO A 315 9.82 0.47 -9.04
CA PRO A 315 10.67 1.39 -8.28
C PRO A 315 10.16 2.85 -8.36
N LEU A 316 8.98 3.13 -7.81
CA LEU A 316 8.33 4.44 -7.93
C LEU A 316 8.95 5.49 -7.00
N GLN A 317 9.57 6.56 -7.54
CA GLN A 317 10.17 7.62 -6.72
C GLN A 317 9.18 8.22 -5.70
N GLU A 318 9.68 8.59 -4.51
CA GLU A 318 8.93 9.18 -3.37
C GLU A 318 7.89 8.26 -2.69
N ILE A 319 7.55 7.12 -3.30
CA ILE A 319 6.58 6.18 -2.77
C ILE A 319 7.25 5.17 -1.83
N GLY A 320 6.68 5.03 -0.64
CA GLY A 320 7.15 4.12 0.42
C GLY A 320 6.32 2.86 0.57
N SER A 321 5.05 2.90 0.18
CA SER A 321 4.13 1.76 0.22
C SER A 321 2.93 1.96 -0.71
N ILE A 322 2.32 0.86 -1.13
CA ILE A 322 1.05 0.83 -1.87
C ILE A 322 -0.05 0.35 -0.94
N LEU A 323 -1.19 1.06 -0.92
CA LEU A 323 -2.37 0.71 -0.16
C LEU A 323 -3.60 0.71 -1.08
N VAL A 324 -4.51 -0.25 -0.92
CA VAL A 324 -5.82 -0.24 -1.56
C VAL A 324 -6.87 0.17 -0.52
N ALA A 325 -7.57 1.28 -0.79
CA ALA A 325 -8.67 1.77 0.02
C ALA A 325 -9.99 1.16 -0.45
N THR A 326 -10.43 0.11 0.23
CA THR A 326 -11.66 -0.63 -0.08
C THR A 326 -12.29 -1.20 1.19
N ARG A 327 -13.61 -1.41 1.14
CA ARG A 327 -14.36 -2.13 2.18
C ARG A 327 -14.74 -3.54 1.78
N ASP A 328 -14.45 -3.95 0.54
CA ASP A 328 -14.87 -5.24 0.02
C ASP A 328 -14.19 -6.38 0.80
N SER A 329 -14.98 -7.39 1.14
CA SER A 329 -14.50 -8.63 1.76
C SER A 329 -13.43 -9.32 0.92
N ASP A 330 -13.52 -9.14 -0.40
CA ASP A 330 -12.66 -9.73 -1.42
C ASP A 330 -11.19 -9.35 -1.23
N PHE A 331 -10.93 -8.14 -0.73
CA PHE A 331 -9.60 -7.70 -0.34
C PHE A 331 -9.32 -7.92 1.15
N ARG A 332 -10.32 -7.69 2.00
CA ARG A 332 -10.10 -7.61 3.45
C ARG A 332 -9.74 -8.95 4.08
N LEU A 333 -10.39 -10.04 3.66
CA LEU A 333 -10.15 -11.36 4.26
C LEU A 333 -8.78 -11.95 3.90
N VAL A 334 -8.24 -11.56 2.75
CA VAL A 334 -6.91 -11.98 2.27
C VAL A 334 -5.87 -10.86 2.35
N SER A 335 -6.19 -9.73 3.00
CA SER A 335 -5.34 -8.52 3.04
C SER A 335 -3.91 -8.81 3.50
N ARG A 336 -3.75 -9.72 4.45
CA ARG A 336 -2.45 -10.18 4.93
C ARG A 336 -1.64 -10.91 3.86
N ALA A 337 -2.28 -11.84 3.16
CA ALA A 337 -1.65 -12.64 2.12
C ALA A 337 -1.29 -11.77 0.91
N LEU A 338 -2.13 -10.79 0.55
CA LEU A 338 -1.83 -9.79 -0.48
C LEU A 338 -0.59 -8.95 -0.13
N GLU A 339 -0.47 -8.53 1.13
CA GLU A 339 0.68 -7.76 1.61
C GLU A 339 1.97 -8.58 1.59
N GLU A 340 1.92 -9.86 1.96
CA GLU A 340 3.08 -10.74 1.98
C GLU A 340 3.53 -11.18 0.58
N GLU A 341 2.58 -11.49 -0.31
CA GLU A 341 2.88 -12.06 -1.63
C GLU A 341 3.16 -10.97 -2.67
N TYR A 342 2.44 -9.84 -2.60
CA TYR A 342 2.52 -8.78 -3.60
C TYR A 342 3.01 -7.43 -3.06
N GLY A 343 3.11 -7.26 -1.74
CA GLY A 343 3.72 -6.06 -1.15
C GLY A 343 2.82 -4.83 -1.06
N PHE A 344 1.50 -4.98 -1.21
CA PHE A 344 0.53 -3.90 -1.01
C PHE A 344 -0.42 -4.20 0.15
N GLY A 345 -0.77 -3.15 0.91
CA GLY A 345 -1.70 -3.27 2.03
C GLY A 345 -3.15 -2.94 1.63
N VAL A 346 -4.09 -3.26 2.52
CA VAL A 346 -5.51 -2.90 2.38
C VAL A 346 -5.93 -2.04 3.57
N VAL A 347 -6.71 -0.99 3.32
CA VAL A 347 -7.25 -0.09 4.36
C VAL A 347 -8.75 0.13 4.14
N SER A 348 -9.56 -0.11 5.18
CA SER A 348 -11.03 -0.01 5.10
C SER A 348 -11.63 1.18 5.86
N ASP A 349 -10.84 1.82 6.72
CA ASP A 349 -11.29 2.89 7.60
C ASP A 349 -10.16 3.86 7.98
N ALA A 350 -10.55 4.94 8.65
CA ALA A 350 -9.66 6.01 9.04
C ALA A 350 -8.64 5.58 10.11
N GLN A 351 -8.98 4.65 10.99
CA GLN A 351 -8.07 4.19 12.03
C GLN A 351 -6.93 3.37 11.42
N GLN A 352 -7.26 2.44 10.52
CA GLN A 352 -6.28 1.66 9.78
C GLN A 352 -5.38 2.57 8.95
N LEU A 353 -5.95 3.53 8.22
CA LEU A 353 -5.17 4.45 7.42
C LEU A 353 -4.19 5.27 8.28
N ASN A 354 -4.62 5.80 9.42
CA ASN A 354 -3.72 6.51 10.35
C ASN A 354 -2.61 5.63 10.93
N SER A 355 -2.85 4.33 11.13
CA SER A 355 -1.81 3.39 11.58
C SER A 355 -0.76 3.10 10.51
N ARG A 356 -1.09 3.30 9.23
CA ARG A 356 -0.23 3.00 8.07
C ARG A 356 0.56 4.20 7.55
N ILE A 357 0.16 5.42 7.91
CA ILE A 357 0.83 6.67 7.48
C ILE A 357 1.88 7.15 8.51
N ARG A 358 1.84 6.62 9.74
CA ARG A 358 2.70 7.07 10.86
C ARG A 358 4.10 6.49 10.86
#